data_AF-A0A662Q9J2-F1
#
_entry.id   AF-A0A662Q9J2-F1
#
_cell.length_a   1.000
_cell.length_b   1.000
_cell.length_c   1.000
_cell.angle_alpha   90.00
_cell.angle_beta   90.00
_cell.angle_gamma   90.00
#
_symmetry.space_group_name_H-M   'P 1'
#
loop_
_entity.id
_entity.type
_entity.pdbx_description
1 polymer ?
#
loop_
_entity_poly.entity_id
_entity_poly.type
_entity_poly.pdbx_seq_one_letter_code
_entity_poly.pdbx_strand_id
1 'polypeptide(L)'
;MRLYISNLGPIVEASLDFSKINIIIGKNASGKSMTFKFLYALLKSIDEYILWLKERKYLFLTQDLVDALRREKDLEKGEVVEKNILNILFPHFKRLFSKYSNRQFPFIFAKKLKYIFLPKIKTIIRDHEHMLKYELDADFVSVKGFIDRRGTVKASLYLTDRLLDIIEIKLVYSQEYTVGHYSLRVTYRYMGREVVNNIFIGLKVGEKEIQDVILASIDFLLDVLRKIVPKPIYIIDNRSGVELIRMLMKPFALLRPSTTSNLLRETLGGGIVDYARMLDRLAMKLREYSTSLRYQEYIQRHFGGKLRFDASMSEFYFEVDEGLTLPLIRTASGLLETFPILVILGLIEKRRNMLVIIEEPEAHLHPGAQIDLLRIFSGIIKDNNIKIIMSTHSDWFIKAIDELIAAKRVSDDIKKRLGLHGIDIHPEDIRVFLYNYNKGERGYIARKIEVDEEGVSETDFSRINNELYDRYVYLLSIK
;
A
#
# COMPACT_ATOMS: atom_id res chain seq x y z
N MET A 1 -11.33 0.59 1.54
CA MET A 1 -10.66 1.16 0.34
C MET A 1 -11.24 0.54 -0.92
N ARG A 2 -11.82 1.33 -1.81
CA ARG A 2 -12.40 0.90 -3.09
C ARG A 2 -11.76 1.67 -4.24
N LEU A 3 -11.42 0.98 -5.32
CA LEU A 3 -10.86 1.57 -6.53
C LEU A 3 -11.81 1.30 -7.70
N TYR A 4 -12.25 2.37 -8.35
CA TYR A 4 -12.96 2.33 -9.61
C TYR A 4 -12.05 2.87 -10.72
N ILE A 5 -11.99 2.15 -11.84
CA ILE A 5 -11.27 2.58 -13.05
C ILE A 5 -12.11 2.23 -14.26
N SER A 6 -12.21 3.14 -15.22
CA SER A 6 -12.72 2.83 -16.56
C SER A 6 -11.73 3.26 -17.65
N ASN A 7 -11.67 2.50 -18.73
CA ASN A 7 -10.86 2.76 -19.93
C ASN A 7 -9.34 2.82 -19.68
N LEU A 8 -8.81 1.95 -18.81
CA LEU A 8 -7.36 1.80 -18.57
C LEU A 8 -6.81 0.63 -19.41
N GLY A 9 -6.13 0.95 -20.50
CA GLY A 9 -5.55 -0.02 -21.42
C GLY A 9 -6.59 -1.03 -21.92
N PRO A 10 -6.44 -2.34 -21.66
CA PRO A 10 -7.42 -3.34 -22.08
C PRO A 10 -8.69 -3.39 -21.20
N ILE A 11 -8.71 -2.67 -20.07
CA ILE A 11 -9.81 -2.67 -19.11
C ILE A 11 -10.90 -1.70 -19.57
N VAL A 12 -12.12 -2.19 -19.68
CA VAL A 12 -13.32 -1.35 -19.87
C VAL A 12 -13.72 -0.76 -18.53
N GLU A 13 -13.89 -1.62 -17.53
CA GLU A 13 -14.31 -1.23 -16.18
C GLU A 13 -13.71 -2.17 -15.13
N ALA A 14 -13.29 -1.61 -14.00
CA ALA A 14 -12.91 -2.37 -12.82
C ALA A 14 -13.39 -1.63 -11.55
N SER A 15 -14.22 -2.29 -10.75
CA SER A 15 -14.64 -1.83 -9.42
C SER A 15 -14.15 -2.82 -8.36
N LEU A 16 -13.12 -2.42 -7.60
CA LEU A 16 -12.38 -3.29 -6.70
C LEU A 16 -12.52 -2.79 -5.25
N ASP A 17 -13.26 -3.50 -4.41
CA ASP A 17 -13.39 -3.23 -2.98
C ASP A 17 -12.37 -4.03 -2.16
N PHE A 18 -11.24 -3.43 -1.80
CA PHE A 18 -10.14 -4.19 -1.20
C PHE A 18 -10.32 -4.48 0.30
N SER A 19 -10.21 -5.75 0.71
CA SER A 19 -10.11 -6.25 2.10
C SER A 19 -8.65 -6.51 2.50
N LYS A 20 -8.34 -7.39 3.46
CA LYS A 20 -6.96 -7.67 3.93
C LYS A 20 -6.12 -8.42 2.89
N ILE A 21 -6.64 -9.51 2.33
CA ILE A 21 -6.05 -10.24 1.20
C ILE A 21 -6.92 -10.05 -0.02
N ASN A 22 -6.31 -9.71 -1.15
CA ASN A 22 -7.02 -9.40 -2.39
C ASN A 22 -6.32 -10.10 -3.53
N ILE A 23 -7.03 -10.96 -4.24
CA ILE A 23 -6.51 -11.72 -5.37
C ILE A 23 -7.16 -11.22 -6.64
N ILE A 24 -6.33 -10.93 -7.65
CA ILE A 24 -6.77 -10.60 -9.00
C ILE A 24 -6.37 -11.72 -9.96
N ILE A 25 -7.36 -12.34 -10.60
CA ILE A 25 -7.23 -13.44 -11.54
C ILE A 25 -7.70 -12.98 -12.92
N GLY A 26 -7.19 -13.61 -13.97
CA GLY A 26 -7.63 -13.40 -15.35
C GLY A 26 -6.51 -13.74 -16.33
N LYS A 27 -6.77 -13.68 -17.64
CA LYS A 27 -5.75 -14.01 -18.67
C LYS A 27 -4.53 -13.08 -18.65
N ASN A 28 -3.45 -13.50 -19.30
CA ASN A 28 -2.32 -12.63 -19.58
C ASN A 28 -2.78 -11.43 -20.42
N ALA A 29 -2.19 -10.26 -20.16
CA ALA A 29 -2.58 -9.00 -20.78
C ALA A 29 -4.04 -8.54 -20.53
N SER A 30 -4.73 -9.07 -19.51
CA SER A 30 -6.07 -8.60 -19.13
C SER A 30 -6.09 -7.23 -18.43
N GLY A 31 -4.92 -6.70 -18.05
CA GLY A 31 -4.77 -5.39 -17.40
C GLY A 31 -4.45 -5.42 -15.91
N LYS A 32 -4.28 -6.60 -15.29
CA LYS A 32 -3.93 -6.76 -13.85
C LYS A 32 -2.75 -5.87 -13.42
N SER A 33 -1.62 -5.96 -14.13
CA SER A 33 -0.43 -5.14 -13.87
C SER A 33 -0.67 -3.65 -14.10
N MET A 34 -1.55 -3.26 -15.03
CA MET A 34 -1.92 -1.86 -15.24
C MET A 34 -2.71 -1.32 -14.04
N THR A 35 -3.66 -2.09 -13.51
CA THR A 35 -4.39 -1.75 -12.28
C THR A 35 -3.43 -1.54 -11.11
N PHE A 36 -2.47 -2.43 -10.92
CA PHE A 36 -1.47 -2.33 -9.84
C PHE A 36 -0.59 -1.09 -9.96
N LYS A 37 -0.02 -0.87 -11.15
CA LYS A 37 0.79 0.32 -11.45
C LYS A 37 0.00 1.61 -11.26
N PHE A 38 -1.28 1.63 -11.66
CA PHE A 38 -2.15 2.78 -11.49
C PHE A 38 -2.45 3.06 -10.01
N LEU A 39 -2.85 2.04 -9.24
CA LEU A 39 -3.09 2.16 -7.80
C LEU A 39 -1.82 2.61 -7.05
N TYR A 40 -0.67 2.02 -7.38
CA TYR A 40 0.62 2.41 -6.83
C TYR A 40 0.94 3.88 -7.12
N ALA A 41 0.77 4.32 -8.38
CA ALA A 41 0.96 5.71 -8.78
C ALA A 41 0.08 6.66 -7.97
N LEU A 42 -1.21 6.33 -7.86
CA LEU A 42 -2.20 7.16 -7.20
C LEU A 42 -1.88 7.33 -5.71
N LEU A 43 -1.65 6.23 -4.99
CA LEU A 43 -1.31 6.26 -3.56
C LEU A 43 0.02 6.98 -3.28
N LYS A 44 1.04 6.79 -4.12
CA LYS A 44 2.30 7.54 -3.99
C LYS A 44 2.10 9.04 -4.20
N SER A 45 1.25 9.43 -5.13
CA SER A 45 0.93 10.84 -5.37
C SER A 45 0.17 11.47 -4.21
N ILE A 46 -0.66 10.69 -3.48
CA ILE A 46 -1.35 11.19 -2.28
C ILE A 46 -0.33 11.50 -1.18
N ASP A 47 0.59 10.58 -0.88
CA ASP A 47 1.65 10.82 0.12
C ASP A 47 2.54 12.01 -0.26
N GLU A 48 2.94 12.13 -1.53
CA GLU A 48 3.76 13.25 -2.03
C GLU A 48 3.01 14.59 -1.94
N TYR A 49 1.70 14.60 -2.17
CA TYR A 49 0.87 15.80 -2.00
C TYR A 49 0.73 16.23 -0.54
N ILE A 50 0.53 15.29 0.38
CA ILE A 50 0.47 15.61 1.81
C ILE A 50 1.82 16.16 2.30
N LEU A 51 2.93 15.60 1.81
CA LEU A 51 4.27 16.14 2.10
C LEU A 51 4.45 17.57 1.55
N TRP A 52 4.00 17.82 0.31
CA TRP A 52 4.03 19.16 -0.29
C TRP A 52 3.25 20.19 0.53
N LEU A 53 2.08 19.80 1.06
CA LEU A 53 1.29 20.62 1.98
C LEU A 53 2.01 20.87 3.30
N LYS A 54 2.69 19.86 3.85
CA LYS A 54 3.43 20.00 5.11
C LYS A 54 4.53 21.06 5.01
N GLU A 55 5.29 21.05 3.91
CA GLU A 55 6.29 22.09 3.62
C GLU A 55 5.70 23.49 3.47
N ARG A 56 4.39 23.59 3.23
CA ARG A 56 3.65 24.83 2.96
C ARG A 56 2.49 25.02 3.93
N LYS A 57 2.61 24.52 5.16
CA LYS A 57 1.53 24.57 6.16
C LYS A 57 1.01 25.98 6.45
N TYR A 58 1.84 27.01 6.23
CA TYR A 58 1.44 28.42 6.32
C TYR A 58 0.29 28.80 5.36
N LEU A 59 0.06 28.04 4.29
CA LEU A 59 -1.11 28.22 3.41
C LEU A 59 -2.44 28.03 4.13
N PHE A 60 -2.44 27.34 5.28
CA PHE A 60 -3.63 27.13 6.11
C PHE A 60 -3.85 28.25 7.13
N LEU A 61 -2.89 29.16 7.30
CA LEU A 61 -2.99 30.28 8.23
C LEU A 61 -3.75 31.44 7.54
N THR A 62 -5.06 31.46 7.72
CA THR A 62 -5.94 32.49 7.15
C THR A 62 -6.53 33.38 8.24
N GLN A 63 -6.76 34.66 7.96
CA GLN A 63 -7.34 35.60 8.92
C GLN A 63 -8.68 35.11 9.47
N ASP A 64 -9.57 34.58 8.61
CA ASP A 64 -10.86 34.00 9.03
C ASP A 64 -10.69 32.93 10.13
N LEU A 65 -9.64 32.11 10.04
CA LEU A 65 -9.37 31.04 11.00
C LEU A 65 -8.77 31.57 12.29
N VAL A 66 -7.90 32.59 12.19
CA VAL A 66 -7.35 33.31 13.35
C VAL A 66 -8.50 33.96 14.12
N ASP A 67 -9.40 34.66 13.43
CA ASP A 67 -10.55 35.32 14.02
C ASP A 67 -11.54 34.31 14.63
N ALA A 68 -11.78 33.17 13.96
CA ALA A 68 -12.62 32.09 14.48
C ALA A 68 -12.07 31.53 15.81
N LEU A 69 -10.78 31.22 15.89
CA LEU A 69 -10.17 30.77 17.15
C LEU A 69 -10.07 31.87 18.20
N ARG A 70 -9.95 33.14 17.78
CA ARG A 70 -9.95 34.28 18.70
C ARG A 70 -11.30 34.45 19.39
N ARG A 71 -12.41 34.23 18.69
CA ARG A 71 -13.76 34.32 19.26
C ARG A 71 -14.04 33.24 20.30
N GLU A 72 -13.40 32.07 20.16
CA GLU A 72 -13.50 31.02 21.18
C GLU A 72 -12.68 31.30 22.45
N LYS A 73 -12.06 32.48 22.56
CA LYS A 73 -11.35 32.93 23.76
C LYS A 73 -12.25 33.55 24.83
N ASP A 74 -13.50 33.13 24.97
CA ASP A 74 -14.24 33.28 26.25
C ASP A 74 -13.64 32.39 27.38
N LEU A 75 -12.32 32.23 27.37
CA LEU A 75 -11.39 31.63 28.32
C LEU A 75 -11.00 32.61 29.45
N GLU A 76 -11.45 33.87 29.40
CA GLU A 76 -11.06 34.95 30.32
C GLU A 76 -11.54 34.78 31.77
N LYS A 77 -12.46 33.85 32.05
CA LYS A 77 -13.00 33.64 33.41
C LYS A 77 -12.36 32.50 34.21
N GLY A 78 -11.32 31.84 33.70
CA GLY A 78 -10.56 30.83 34.45
C GLY A 78 -11.27 29.48 34.65
N GLU A 79 -12.41 29.23 34.00
CA GLU A 79 -13.21 28.00 34.19
C GLU A 79 -13.06 26.94 33.08
N VAL A 80 -12.39 27.22 31.96
CA VAL A 80 -12.25 26.24 30.87
C VAL A 80 -10.99 25.39 31.08
N VAL A 81 -11.18 24.21 31.64
CA VAL A 81 -10.13 23.23 31.93
C VAL A 81 -9.60 22.55 30.66
N GLU A 82 -10.42 22.34 29.63
CA GLU A 82 -10.04 21.67 28.37
C GLU A 82 -11.07 21.95 27.25
N LYS A 83 -10.64 22.38 26.05
CA LYS A 83 -11.56 22.62 24.90
C LYS A 83 -11.05 21.99 23.61
N ASN A 84 -11.88 21.17 22.97
CA ASN A 84 -11.57 20.61 21.64
C ASN A 84 -11.76 21.68 20.56
N ILE A 85 -10.66 22.06 19.90
CA ILE A 85 -10.64 23.07 18.84
C ILE A 85 -10.67 22.46 17.43
N LEU A 86 -10.62 21.13 17.32
CA LEU A 86 -10.62 20.44 16.03
C LEU A 86 -11.87 20.77 15.19
N ASN A 87 -13.04 20.90 15.83
CA ASN A 87 -14.29 21.21 15.13
C ASN A 87 -14.27 22.59 14.43
N ILE A 88 -13.42 23.51 14.87
CA ILE A 88 -13.24 24.84 14.27
C ILE A 88 -12.21 24.76 13.14
N LEU A 89 -11.10 24.07 13.40
CA LEU A 89 -9.98 23.91 12.49
C LEU A 89 -10.33 23.05 11.27
N PHE A 90 -11.03 21.93 11.49
CA PHE A 90 -11.19 20.88 10.50
C PHE A 90 -11.99 21.30 9.26
N PRO A 91 -13.11 22.06 9.35
CA PRO A 91 -13.79 22.57 8.17
C PRO A 91 -12.90 23.46 7.29
N HIS A 92 -12.10 24.33 7.92
CA HIS A 92 -11.15 25.21 7.23
C HIS A 92 -10.02 24.39 6.58
N PHE A 93 -9.48 23.42 7.31
CA PHE A 93 -8.46 22.49 6.82
C PHE A 93 -8.96 21.70 5.61
N LYS A 94 -10.14 21.06 5.70
CA LYS A 94 -10.76 20.29 4.63
C LYS A 94 -10.98 21.14 3.37
N ARG A 95 -11.50 22.36 3.53
CA ARG A 95 -11.71 23.31 2.42
C ARG A 95 -10.40 23.66 1.72
N LEU A 96 -9.36 24.03 2.47
CA LEU A 96 -8.08 24.43 1.90
C LEU A 96 -7.33 23.24 1.29
N PHE A 97 -7.37 22.07 1.94
CA PHE A 97 -6.84 20.82 1.39
C PHE A 97 -7.43 20.55 0.00
N SER A 98 -8.76 20.53 -0.14
CA SER A 98 -9.39 20.31 -1.44
C SER A 98 -9.08 21.43 -2.45
N LYS A 99 -9.06 22.70 -2.02
CA LYS A 99 -8.71 23.86 -2.88
C LYS A 99 -7.33 23.71 -3.52
N TYR A 100 -6.30 23.40 -2.72
CA TYR A 100 -4.94 23.23 -3.24
C TYR A 100 -4.78 21.94 -4.05
N SER A 101 -5.56 20.90 -3.73
CA SER A 101 -5.51 19.62 -4.43
C SER A 101 -5.82 19.77 -5.93
N ASN A 102 -6.82 20.58 -6.29
CA ASN A 102 -7.30 20.77 -7.67
C ASN A 102 -6.23 21.28 -8.65
N ARG A 103 -5.16 21.88 -8.14
CA ARG A 103 -4.03 22.36 -8.96
C ARG A 103 -2.80 21.47 -8.81
N GLN A 104 -2.38 21.19 -7.58
CA GLN A 104 -1.08 20.59 -7.32
C GLN A 104 -1.09 19.07 -7.47
N PHE A 105 -2.16 18.41 -7.02
CA PHE A 105 -2.20 16.95 -7.08
C PHE A 105 -2.24 16.42 -8.53
N PRO A 106 -3.02 16.97 -9.49
CA PRO A 106 -2.95 16.54 -10.88
C PRO A 106 -1.55 16.62 -11.48
N PHE A 107 -0.76 17.65 -11.12
CA PHE A 107 0.63 17.79 -11.57
C PHE A 107 1.53 16.69 -10.98
N ILE A 108 1.44 16.46 -9.67
CA ILE A 108 2.18 15.38 -8.97
C ILE A 108 1.79 14.02 -9.56
N PHE A 109 0.50 13.77 -9.77
CA PHE A 109 0.00 12.52 -10.32
C PHE A 109 0.41 12.29 -11.77
N ALA A 110 0.34 13.32 -12.62
CA ALA A 110 0.86 13.24 -13.99
C ALA A 110 2.37 12.90 -14.02
N LYS A 111 3.18 13.52 -13.15
CA LYS A 111 4.60 13.21 -13.03
C LYS A 111 4.81 11.74 -12.60
N LYS A 112 4.01 11.24 -11.66
CA LYS A 112 4.07 9.85 -11.18
C LYS A 112 3.63 8.84 -12.25
N LEU A 113 2.60 9.16 -13.02
CA LEU A 113 2.16 8.32 -14.14
C LEU A 113 3.23 8.23 -15.23
N LYS A 114 3.84 9.35 -15.64
CA LYS A 114 4.98 9.33 -16.59
C LYS A 114 6.15 8.52 -16.06
N TYR A 115 6.39 8.61 -14.75
CA TYR A 115 7.43 7.86 -14.07
C TYR A 115 7.18 6.35 -14.15
N ILE A 116 5.95 5.89 -13.89
CA ILE A 116 5.62 4.46 -13.80
C ILE A 116 5.33 3.83 -15.17
N PHE A 117 4.57 4.51 -16.02
CA PHE A 117 4.11 3.99 -17.32
C PHE A 117 4.97 4.47 -18.51
N LEU A 118 6.15 5.06 -18.25
CA LEU A 118 7.00 5.70 -19.26
C LEU A 118 6.29 6.95 -19.89
N PRO A 119 6.94 7.76 -20.75
CA PRO A 119 6.56 9.16 -20.91
C PRO A 119 5.23 9.43 -21.64
N LYS A 120 4.61 8.43 -22.29
CA LYS A 120 3.37 8.60 -23.07
C LYS A 120 2.13 8.19 -22.28
N ILE A 121 1.66 9.03 -21.34
CA ILE A 121 0.41 8.79 -20.57
C ILE A 121 -0.78 8.46 -21.48
N LYS A 122 -0.91 9.07 -22.66
CA LYS A 122 -2.04 8.78 -23.57
C LYS A 122 -2.16 7.31 -24.01
N THR A 123 -1.09 6.52 -23.86
CA THR A 123 -1.05 5.09 -24.18
C THR A 123 -1.72 4.22 -23.11
N ILE A 124 -1.97 4.77 -21.91
CA ILE A 124 -2.71 4.04 -20.88
C ILE A 124 -4.23 4.14 -21.04
N ILE A 125 -4.72 4.98 -21.96
CA ILE A 125 -6.15 5.11 -22.25
C ILE A 125 -6.53 4.04 -23.29
N ARG A 126 -7.57 3.27 -22.98
CA ARG A 126 -8.15 2.26 -23.87
C ARG A 126 -8.39 2.80 -25.29
N ASP A 127 -8.10 1.99 -26.30
CA ASP A 127 -8.30 2.36 -27.71
C ASP A 127 -9.75 2.76 -28.00
N HIS A 128 -9.92 3.75 -28.87
CA HIS A 128 -11.20 4.39 -29.23
C HIS A 128 -11.89 5.19 -28.11
N GLU A 129 -11.40 5.14 -26.87
CA GLU A 129 -11.92 5.96 -25.77
C GLU A 129 -11.26 7.34 -25.69
N HIS A 130 -12.05 8.35 -25.34
CA HIS A 130 -11.60 9.74 -25.22
C HIS A 130 -10.96 10.05 -23.86
N MET A 131 -11.34 9.29 -22.82
CA MET A 131 -10.88 9.52 -21.45
C MET A 131 -10.86 8.24 -20.62
N LEU A 132 -9.91 8.20 -19.69
CA LEU A 132 -9.86 7.27 -18.57
C LEU A 132 -10.45 7.95 -17.34
N LYS A 133 -11.41 7.31 -16.65
CA LYS A 133 -11.99 7.82 -15.40
C LYS A 133 -11.52 6.95 -14.23
N TYR A 134 -11.34 7.58 -13.08
CA TYR A 134 -10.91 6.86 -11.89
C TYR A 134 -11.46 7.49 -10.61
N GLU A 135 -11.69 6.64 -9.63
CA GLU A 135 -12.09 7.02 -8.29
C GLU A 135 -11.42 6.08 -7.28
N LEU A 136 -10.78 6.61 -6.26
CA LEU A 136 -10.26 5.86 -5.13
C LEU A 136 -10.95 6.39 -3.89
N ASP A 137 -11.70 5.54 -3.22
CA ASP A 137 -12.34 5.84 -1.95
C ASP A 137 -11.64 5.08 -0.82
N ALA A 138 -10.90 5.79 0.03
CA ALA A 138 -10.23 5.22 1.20
C ALA A 138 -10.77 5.85 2.48
N ASP A 139 -10.47 5.25 3.64
CA ASP A 139 -11.17 5.56 4.89
C ASP A 139 -11.02 7.03 5.34
N PHE A 140 -9.98 7.74 4.90
CA PHE A 140 -9.73 9.13 5.29
C PHE A 140 -9.58 10.10 4.12
N VAL A 141 -9.33 9.56 2.92
CA VAL A 141 -9.00 10.33 1.73
C VAL A 141 -9.66 9.67 0.53
N SER A 142 -10.41 10.47 -0.23
CA SER A 142 -11.02 10.03 -1.49
C SER A 142 -10.47 10.88 -2.63
N VAL A 143 -10.28 10.26 -3.80
CA VAL A 143 -9.79 10.91 -5.01
C VAL A 143 -10.70 10.58 -6.17
N LYS A 144 -11.05 11.58 -6.98
CA LYS A 144 -11.80 11.39 -8.22
C LYS A 144 -11.18 12.20 -9.34
N GLY A 145 -11.15 11.65 -10.55
CA GLY A 145 -10.54 12.33 -11.68
C GLY A 145 -10.70 11.64 -13.02
N PHE A 146 -10.07 12.24 -14.03
CA PHE A 146 -9.97 11.67 -15.36
C PHE A 146 -8.64 12.03 -16.04
N ILE A 147 -8.31 11.30 -17.09
CA ILE A 147 -7.18 11.56 -17.98
C ILE A 147 -7.70 11.57 -19.41
N ASP A 148 -7.41 12.62 -20.17
CA ASP A 148 -7.83 12.74 -21.58
C ASP A 148 -6.73 12.30 -22.57
N ARG A 149 -7.10 12.14 -23.85
CA ARG A 149 -6.16 11.78 -24.93
C ARG A 149 -5.07 12.83 -25.22
N ARG A 150 -5.21 14.06 -24.72
CA ARG A 150 -4.14 15.08 -24.76
C ARG A 150 -3.08 14.83 -23.69
N GLY A 151 -3.33 13.89 -22.77
CA GLY A 151 -2.49 13.62 -21.61
C GLY A 151 -2.75 14.55 -20.43
N THR A 152 -3.84 15.32 -20.47
CA THR A 152 -4.26 16.17 -19.37
C THR A 152 -4.76 15.29 -18.24
N VAL A 153 -4.18 15.46 -17.05
CA VAL A 153 -4.65 14.80 -15.83
C VAL A 153 -5.49 15.79 -15.04
N LYS A 154 -6.70 15.37 -14.65
CA LYS A 154 -7.58 16.09 -13.73
C LYS A 154 -7.88 15.19 -12.54
N ALA A 155 -7.84 15.77 -11.35
CA ALA A 155 -8.01 15.07 -10.10
C ALA A 155 -8.37 16.03 -8.98
N SER A 156 -9.21 15.58 -8.05
CA SER A 156 -9.58 16.30 -6.84
C SER A 156 -9.50 15.35 -5.66
N LEU A 157 -8.87 15.78 -4.57
CA LEU A 157 -8.86 15.04 -3.31
C LEU A 157 -9.83 15.64 -2.30
N TYR A 158 -10.39 14.75 -1.50
CA TYR A 158 -11.33 15.05 -0.44
C TYR A 158 -10.89 14.34 0.83
N LEU A 159 -11.01 15.03 1.97
CA LEU A 159 -10.88 14.42 3.28
C LEU A 159 -12.27 14.00 3.77
N THR A 160 -12.35 12.83 4.40
CA THR A 160 -13.59 12.37 5.03
C THR A 160 -13.70 12.88 6.46
N ASP A 161 -14.92 12.98 6.98
CA ASP A 161 -15.15 13.42 8.37
C ASP A 161 -14.74 12.36 9.41
N ARG A 162 -14.45 11.12 8.99
CA ARG A 162 -13.89 10.06 9.84
C ARG A 162 -12.58 10.42 10.55
N LEU A 163 -11.88 11.47 10.08
CA LEU A 163 -10.72 12.02 10.79
C LEU A 163 -11.08 12.57 12.17
N LEU A 164 -12.31 13.06 12.36
CA LEU A 164 -12.79 13.57 13.64
C LEU A 164 -12.95 12.44 14.69
N ASP A 165 -13.19 11.20 14.25
CA ASP A 165 -13.36 10.05 15.13
C ASP A 165 -12.03 9.56 15.73
N ILE A 166 -10.92 9.87 15.06
CA ILE A 166 -9.59 9.35 15.39
C ILE A 166 -8.61 10.42 15.89
N ILE A 167 -8.98 11.70 15.82
CA ILE A 167 -8.13 12.83 16.20
C ILE A 167 -8.85 13.72 17.20
N GLU A 168 -8.11 14.16 18.20
CA GLU A 168 -8.57 15.14 19.17
C GLU A 168 -7.47 16.21 19.33
N ILE A 169 -7.86 17.48 19.26
CA ILE A 169 -6.95 18.61 19.44
C ILE A 169 -7.56 19.52 20.49
N LYS A 170 -6.96 19.53 21.68
CA LYS A 170 -7.48 20.23 22.84
C LYS A 170 -6.53 21.34 23.26
N LEU A 171 -7.07 22.55 23.40
CA LEU A 171 -6.38 23.64 24.08
C LEU A 171 -6.60 23.49 25.58
N VAL A 172 -5.52 23.42 26.35
CA VAL A 172 -5.52 23.13 27.78
C VAL A 172 -4.80 24.28 28.50
N TYR A 173 -5.46 24.87 29.48
CA TYR A 173 -4.84 25.81 30.41
C TYR A 173 -4.46 25.05 31.69
N SER A 174 -3.21 25.16 32.12
CA SER A 174 -2.71 24.54 33.35
C SER A 174 -2.04 25.59 34.22
N GLN A 175 -2.31 25.57 35.52
CA GLN A 175 -1.60 26.38 36.52
C GLN A 175 -0.72 25.48 37.36
N GLU A 176 0.60 25.73 37.32
CA GLU A 176 1.55 25.18 38.27
C GLU A 176 2.07 26.33 39.13
N TYR A 177 1.81 26.28 40.44
CA TYR A 177 2.12 27.36 41.39
C TYR A 177 1.45 28.70 41.01
N THR A 178 2.22 29.78 40.80
CA THR A 178 1.69 31.13 40.48
C THR A 178 1.68 31.44 38.98
N VAL A 179 2.15 30.53 38.11
CA VAL A 179 2.27 30.78 36.66
C VAL A 179 1.39 29.81 35.89
N GLY A 180 0.38 30.36 35.20
CA GLY A 180 -0.45 29.60 34.26
C GLY A 180 0.13 29.58 32.86
N HIS A 181 -0.08 28.47 32.15
CA HIS A 181 0.32 28.32 30.75
C HIS A 181 -0.73 27.59 29.93
N TYR A 182 -0.72 27.86 28.63
CA TYR A 182 -1.51 27.17 27.63
C TYR A 182 -0.67 26.12 26.92
N SER A 183 -1.25 24.94 26.74
CA SER A 183 -0.68 23.86 25.93
C SER A 183 -1.73 23.31 24.97
N LEU A 184 -1.26 22.78 23.85
CA LEU A 184 -2.06 22.06 22.88
C LEU A 184 -1.84 20.56 23.09
N ARG A 185 -2.85 19.88 23.62
CA ARG A 185 -2.89 18.43 23.74
C ARG A 185 -3.45 17.86 22.45
N VAL A 186 -2.63 17.15 21.70
CA VAL A 186 -3.03 16.46 20.47
C VAL A 186 -3.02 14.96 20.71
N THR A 187 -4.17 14.33 20.48
CA THR A 187 -4.37 12.89 20.61
C THR A 187 -4.76 12.31 19.26
N TYR A 188 -4.18 11.17 18.91
CA TYR A 188 -4.61 10.40 17.76
C TYR A 188 -4.69 8.92 18.12
N ARG A 189 -5.84 8.32 17.82
CA ARG A 189 -6.14 6.90 18.07
C ARG A 189 -6.50 6.22 16.76
N TYR A 190 -5.66 5.31 16.32
CA TYR A 190 -5.95 4.51 15.14
C TYR A 190 -5.32 3.16 15.29
N MET A 191 -6.07 2.11 14.92
CA MET A 191 -5.45 0.81 14.67
C MET A 191 -4.75 0.23 15.93
N GLY A 192 -5.38 0.38 17.10
CA GLY A 192 -4.81 -0.03 18.40
C GLY A 192 -3.54 0.72 18.79
N ARG A 193 -3.36 1.96 18.31
CA ARG A 193 -2.26 2.86 18.66
C ARG A 193 -2.85 4.17 19.13
N GLU A 194 -2.42 4.61 20.30
CA GLU A 194 -2.72 5.93 20.83
C GLU A 194 -1.42 6.73 20.93
N VAL A 195 -1.44 7.94 20.40
CA VAL A 195 -0.34 8.90 20.50
C VAL A 195 -0.91 10.16 21.12
N VAL A 196 -0.32 10.58 22.24
CA VAL A 196 -0.66 11.82 22.93
C VAL A 196 0.59 12.68 22.99
N ASN A 197 0.52 13.89 22.45
CA ASN A 197 1.58 14.88 22.56
C ASN A 197 1.01 16.15 23.19
N ASN A 198 1.78 16.77 24.09
CA ASN A 198 1.46 18.10 24.64
C ASN A 198 2.48 19.10 24.08
N ILE A 199 1.99 20.16 23.44
CA ILE A 199 2.82 21.21 22.83
C ILE A 199 2.62 22.49 23.65
N PHE A 200 3.69 23.01 24.24
CA PHE A 200 3.63 24.31 24.94
C PHE A 200 3.32 25.44 23.95
N ILE A 201 2.34 26.29 24.28
CA ILE A 201 1.93 27.42 23.44
C ILE A 201 2.43 28.74 24.01
N GLY A 202 2.19 29.01 25.30
CA GLY A 202 2.59 30.27 25.92
C GLY A 202 1.87 30.56 27.22
N LEU A 203 2.25 31.66 27.87
CA LEU A 203 1.66 32.10 29.15
C LEU A 203 0.32 32.85 28.96
N LYS A 204 0.14 33.47 27.80
CA LYS A 204 -1.10 34.11 27.37
C LYS A 204 -1.36 33.68 25.94
N VAL A 205 -2.63 33.67 25.54
CA VAL A 205 -2.97 33.49 24.13
C VAL A 205 -3.22 34.88 23.54
N GLY A 206 -2.25 35.43 22.82
CA GLY A 206 -2.39 36.59 21.94
C GLY A 206 -2.66 36.15 20.50
N GLU A 207 -2.42 37.04 19.53
CA GLU A 207 -2.57 36.72 18.10
C GLU A 207 -1.47 35.75 17.64
N LYS A 208 -0.22 36.00 18.02
CA LYS A 208 0.92 35.14 17.70
C LYS A 208 0.69 33.71 18.20
N GLU A 209 0.22 33.55 19.43
CA GLU A 209 -0.04 32.24 20.02
C GLU A 209 -1.22 31.53 19.35
N ILE A 210 -2.24 32.26 18.85
CA ILE A 210 -3.28 31.65 17.99
C ILE A 210 -2.66 31.11 16.71
N GLN A 211 -1.78 31.88 16.06
CA GLN A 211 -1.13 31.44 14.84
C GLN A 211 -0.28 30.18 15.09
N ASP A 212 0.46 30.14 16.20
CA ASP A 212 1.24 28.97 16.62
C ASP A 212 0.35 27.74 16.88
N VAL A 213 -0.80 27.92 17.56
CA VAL A 213 -1.81 26.86 17.77
C VAL A 213 -2.33 26.33 16.43
N ILE A 214 -2.67 27.21 15.48
CA ILE A 214 -3.12 26.80 14.14
C ILE A 214 -2.03 25.98 13.47
N LEU A 215 -0.82 26.51 13.37
CA LEU A 215 0.27 25.87 12.63
C LEU A 215 0.67 24.52 13.24
N ALA A 216 0.71 24.41 14.58
CA ALA A 216 0.95 23.16 15.27
C ALA A 216 -0.16 22.12 15.00
N SER A 217 -1.41 22.57 15.04
CA SER A 217 -2.56 21.70 14.75
C SER A 217 -2.57 21.21 13.29
N ILE A 218 -2.27 22.09 12.33
CA ILE A 218 -2.17 21.72 10.91
C ILE A 218 -1.00 20.76 10.67
N ASP A 219 0.16 20.99 11.29
CA ASP A 219 1.31 20.08 11.19
C ASP A 219 0.95 18.68 11.71
N PHE A 220 0.27 18.62 12.86
CA PHE A 220 -0.22 17.37 13.44
C PHE A 220 -1.24 16.67 12.53
N LEU A 221 -2.23 17.37 11.99
CA LEU A 221 -3.22 16.81 11.06
C LEU A 221 -2.55 16.21 9.82
N LEU A 222 -1.58 16.92 9.22
CA LEU A 222 -0.82 16.43 8.06
C LEU A 222 0.04 15.21 8.42
N ASP A 223 0.64 15.17 9.61
CA ASP A 223 1.41 14.02 10.08
C ASP A 223 0.53 12.79 10.33
N VAL A 224 -0.65 12.98 10.90
CA VAL A 224 -1.63 11.91 11.07
C VAL A 224 -2.07 11.40 9.69
N LEU A 225 -2.41 12.28 8.75
CA LEU A 225 -2.76 11.90 7.38
C LEU A 225 -1.67 11.04 6.72
N ARG A 226 -0.39 11.40 6.85
CA ARG A 226 0.72 10.59 6.30
C ARG A 226 0.91 9.23 6.99
N LYS A 227 0.41 9.07 8.21
CA LYS A 227 0.45 7.80 8.95
C LYS A 227 -0.73 6.89 8.59
N ILE A 228 -1.92 7.46 8.35
CA ILE A 228 -3.15 6.71 8.04
C ILE A 228 -3.36 6.42 6.55
N VAL A 229 -2.74 7.18 5.64
CA VAL A 229 -2.73 6.81 4.21
C VAL A 229 -1.84 5.58 4.03
N PRO A 230 -2.36 4.47 3.46
CA PRO A 230 -1.59 3.25 3.27
C PRO A 230 -0.32 3.51 2.46
N LYS A 231 0.82 2.99 2.92
CA LYS A 231 2.08 3.13 2.20
C LYS A 231 2.24 1.98 1.22
N PRO A 232 2.16 2.22 -0.10
CA PRO A 232 2.22 1.12 -1.05
C PRO A 232 3.68 0.69 -1.26
N ILE A 233 3.88 -0.62 -1.24
CA ILE A 233 5.05 -1.33 -1.75
C ILE A 233 4.58 -2.10 -2.97
N TYR A 234 5.33 -2.03 -4.06
CA TYR A 234 5.02 -2.72 -5.29
C TYR A 234 6.16 -3.68 -5.64
N ILE A 235 5.81 -4.96 -5.73
CA ILE A 235 6.68 -6.08 -6.08
C ILE A 235 6.25 -6.53 -7.47
N ILE A 236 7.16 -6.41 -8.44
CA ILE A 236 6.90 -6.74 -9.83
C ILE A 236 6.97 -8.25 -10.10
N ASP A 237 6.61 -8.66 -11.30
CA ASP A 237 6.62 -10.04 -11.81
C ASP A 237 8.04 -10.57 -12.07
N ASN A 238 8.90 -9.79 -12.72
CA ASN A 238 10.26 -10.20 -13.10
C ASN A 238 11.30 -9.80 -12.02
N ARG A 239 11.26 -10.44 -10.85
CA ARG A 239 12.10 -10.04 -9.71
C ARG A 239 13.56 -10.45 -9.88
N SER A 240 13.81 -11.63 -10.45
CA SER A 240 15.15 -12.14 -10.75
C SER A 240 15.92 -11.20 -11.70
N GLY A 241 15.26 -10.67 -12.73
CA GLY A 241 15.85 -9.69 -13.64
C GLY A 241 16.26 -8.39 -12.92
N VAL A 242 15.47 -7.94 -11.94
CA VAL A 242 15.82 -6.75 -11.16
C VAL A 242 17.00 -7.01 -10.24
N GLU A 243 17.12 -8.20 -9.67
CA GLU A 243 18.27 -8.54 -8.84
C GLU A 243 19.57 -8.51 -9.65
N LEU A 244 19.53 -9.03 -10.89
CA LEU A 244 20.67 -8.93 -11.81
C LEU A 244 21.03 -7.47 -12.12
N ILE A 245 20.03 -6.63 -12.43
CA ILE A 245 20.23 -5.20 -12.65
C ILE A 245 20.84 -4.57 -11.40
N ARG A 246 20.30 -4.85 -10.21
CA ARG A 246 20.79 -4.31 -8.93
C ARG A 246 22.27 -4.64 -8.73
N MET A 247 22.68 -5.89 -8.95
CA MET A 247 24.09 -6.29 -8.88
C MET A 247 24.98 -5.53 -9.86
N LEU A 248 24.54 -5.39 -11.12
CA LEU A 248 25.28 -4.62 -12.13
C LEU A 248 25.39 -3.14 -11.78
N MET A 249 24.38 -2.57 -11.12
CA MET A 249 24.31 -1.14 -10.83
C MET A 249 25.05 -0.72 -9.56
N LYS A 250 25.34 -1.64 -8.63
CA LYS A 250 26.03 -1.33 -7.35
C LYS A 250 27.33 -0.53 -7.53
N PRO A 251 28.27 -0.90 -8.43
CA PRO A 251 29.49 -0.13 -8.64
C PRO A 251 29.20 1.30 -9.14
N PHE A 252 28.22 1.46 -10.02
CA PHE A 252 27.86 2.76 -10.60
C PHE A 252 27.11 3.67 -9.63
N ALA A 253 26.30 3.10 -8.75
CA ALA A 253 25.58 3.83 -7.71
C ALA A 253 26.54 4.49 -6.71
N LEU A 254 27.68 3.85 -6.43
CA LEU A 254 28.75 4.40 -5.58
C LEU A 254 29.52 5.55 -6.25
N LEU A 255 29.66 5.50 -7.59
CA LEU A 255 30.49 6.46 -8.35
C LEU A 255 29.72 7.67 -8.87
N ARG A 256 28.48 7.51 -9.37
CA ARG A 256 27.65 8.60 -9.92
C ARG A 256 26.15 8.40 -9.62
N PRO A 257 25.67 8.75 -8.43
CA PRO A 257 24.31 8.45 -7.98
C PRO A 257 23.21 9.09 -8.84
N SER A 258 23.38 10.36 -9.24
CA SER A 258 22.36 11.15 -9.94
C SER A 258 22.20 10.74 -11.41
N THR A 259 23.28 10.56 -12.16
CA THR A 259 23.24 10.15 -13.57
C THR A 259 22.68 8.75 -13.74
N THR A 260 23.15 7.81 -12.92
CA THR A 260 22.65 6.43 -12.86
C THR A 260 21.15 6.40 -12.56
N SER A 261 20.71 7.26 -11.64
CA SER A 261 19.30 7.39 -11.32
C SER A 261 18.43 7.86 -12.47
N ASN A 262 18.91 8.72 -13.37
CA ASN A 262 18.10 9.24 -14.49
C ASN A 262 17.99 8.21 -15.61
N LEU A 263 19.12 7.58 -15.97
CA LEU A 263 19.17 6.56 -17.01
C LEU A 263 18.26 5.37 -16.67
N LEU A 264 18.35 4.85 -15.44
CA LEU A 264 17.49 3.74 -14.98
C LEU A 264 16.00 4.08 -15.07
N ARG A 265 15.64 5.35 -14.82
CA ARG A 265 14.25 5.81 -14.89
C ARG A 265 13.72 5.81 -16.31
N GLU A 266 14.54 6.25 -17.26
CA GLU A 266 14.17 6.32 -18.67
C GLU A 266 14.11 4.94 -19.32
N THR A 267 14.95 4.00 -18.87
CA THR A 267 15.04 2.65 -19.47
C THR A 267 14.09 1.63 -18.84
N LEU A 268 13.99 1.57 -17.50
CA LEU A 268 13.30 0.48 -16.79
C LEU A 268 11.91 0.86 -16.28
N GLY A 269 11.58 2.15 -16.29
CA GLY A 269 10.37 2.66 -15.65
C GLY A 269 10.50 2.71 -14.12
N GLY A 270 9.71 3.60 -13.54
CA GLY A 270 9.85 4.00 -12.16
C GLY A 270 9.56 2.92 -11.12
N GLY A 271 8.62 2.01 -11.41
CA GLY A 271 8.28 0.91 -10.50
C GLY A 271 9.46 -0.02 -10.26
N ILE A 272 10.21 -0.36 -11.31
CA ILE A 272 11.41 -1.21 -11.22
C ILE A 272 12.51 -0.52 -10.41
N VAL A 273 12.72 0.77 -10.66
CA VAL A 273 13.73 1.56 -9.93
C VAL A 273 13.38 1.70 -8.45
N ASP A 274 12.11 1.95 -8.13
CA ASP A 274 11.64 2.02 -6.74
C ASP A 274 11.86 0.69 -6.02
N TYR A 275 11.57 -0.43 -6.69
CA TYR A 275 11.76 -1.78 -6.18
C TYR A 275 13.25 -2.10 -5.96
N ALA A 276 14.13 -1.83 -6.93
CA ALA A 276 15.57 -2.03 -6.78
C ALA A 276 16.17 -1.20 -5.62
N ARG A 277 15.85 0.10 -5.55
CA ARG A 277 16.28 0.98 -4.45
C ARG A 277 15.70 0.59 -3.10
N MET A 278 14.51 -0.01 -3.10
CA MET A 278 13.96 -0.58 -1.89
C MET A 278 14.91 -1.68 -1.44
N LEU A 279 15.18 -2.70 -2.27
CA LEU A 279 16.08 -3.82 -1.93
C LEU A 279 17.45 -3.35 -1.40
N ASP A 280 18.05 -2.32 -1.99
CA ASP A 280 19.31 -1.75 -1.47
C ASP A 280 19.16 -1.13 -0.07
N ARG A 281 18.10 -0.35 0.16
CA ARG A 281 17.78 0.17 1.50
C ARG A 281 17.46 -0.95 2.49
N LEU A 282 16.88 -2.06 2.02
CA LEU A 282 16.58 -3.22 2.85
C LEU A 282 17.87 -3.94 3.27
N ALA A 283 18.81 -4.16 2.34
CA ALA A 283 20.13 -4.73 2.65
C ALA A 283 20.84 -3.95 3.77
N MET A 284 20.82 -2.62 3.72
CA MET A 284 21.41 -1.80 4.80
C MET A 284 20.74 -1.99 6.17
N LYS A 285 19.41 -2.15 6.21
CA LYS A 285 18.65 -2.34 7.46
C LYS A 285 18.72 -3.75 8.01
N LEU A 286 18.99 -4.75 7.17
CA LEU A 286 19.13 -6.15 7.57
C LEU A 286 20.44 -6.43 8.31
N ARG A 287 21.39 -5.48 8.34
CA ARG A 287 22.53 -5.51 9.29
C ARG A 287 22.07 -5.64 10.75
N GLU A 288 20.88 -5.15 11.07
CA GLU A 288 20.31 -5.15 12.43
C GLU A 288 19.19 -6.20 12.62
N TYR A 289 18.81 -6.92 11.56
CA TYR A 289 17.65 -7.81 11.57
C TYR A 289 18.05 -9.24 11.24
N SER A 290 17.97 -10.14 12.22
CA SER A 290 17.82 -11.56 11.94
C SER A 290 16.53 -11.73 11.14
N THR A 291 16.61 -12.35 9.96
CA THR A 291 15.43 -12.83 9.24
C THR A 291 14.56 -13.63 10.21
N SER A 292 13.25 -13.34 10.25
CA SER A 292 12.32 -14.06 11.12
C SER A 292 12.49 -15.57 10.92
N LEU A 293 12.47 -16.33 12.03
CA LEU A 293 12.62 -17.79 12.03
C LEU A 293 11.68 -18.45 11.00
N ARG A 294 10.46 -17.93 10.89
CA ARG A 294 9.44 -18.37 9.94
C ARG A 294 9.89 -18.33 8.47
N TYR A 295 10.63 -17.29 8.06
CA TYR A 295 11.09 -17.18 6.67
C TYR A 295 12.27 -18.13 6.42
N GLN A 296 13.14 -18.32 7.40
CA GLN A 296 14.22 -19.32 7.31
C GLN A 296 13.66 -20.74 7.23
N GLU A 297 12.63 -21.05 8.00
CA GLU A 297 11.93 -22.35 7.94
C GLU A 297 11.32 -22.60 6.56
N TYR A 298 10.67 -21.58 5.96
CA TYR A 298 10.15 -21.68 4.60
C TYR A 298 11.26 -21.96 3.59
N ILE A 299 12.39 -21.23 3.68
CA ILE A 299 13.52 -21.43 2.77
C ILE A 299 14.12 -22.83 2.94
N GLN A 300 14.34 -23.26 4.19
CA GLN A 300 14.89 -24.58 4.49
C GLN A 300 13.99 -25.70 3.99
N ARG A 301 12.66 -25.57 4.16
CA ARG A 301 11.69 -26.59 3.75
C ARG A 301 11.61 -26.75 2.24
N HIS A 302 11.60 -25.65 1.49
CA HIS A 302 11.32 -25.68 0.04
C HIS A 302 12.58 -25.63 -0.84
N PHE A 303 13.71 -25.17 -0.30
CA PHE A 303 14.96 -25.02 -1.06
C PHE A 303 16.16 -25.71 -0.40
N GLY A 304 16.01 -26.26 0.82
CA GLY A 304 17.02 -27.13 1.44
C GLY A 304 18.20 -26.41 2.08
N GLY A 305 18.16 -25.08 2.25
CA GLY A 305 19.27 -24.31 2.82
C GLY A 305 18.81 -23.09 3.61
N LYS A 306 19.74 -22.16 3.90
CA LYS A 306 19.49 -20.97 4.71
C LYS A 306 19.95 -19.70 4.01
N LEU A 307 19.22 -18.61 4.22
CA LEU A 307 19.65 -17.29 3.76
C LEU A 307 20.61 -16.67 4.76
N ARG A 308 21.79 -16.25 4.30
CA ARG A 308 22.78 -15.50 5.06
C ARG A 308 22.91 -14.10 4.49
N PHE A 309 23.16 -13.13 5.36
CA PHE A 309 23.44 -11.76 4.96
C PHE A 309 24.88 -11.42 5.34
N ASP A 310 25.69 -11.07 4.35
CA ASP A 310 27.02 -10.50 4.57
C ASP A 310 26.89 -8.99 4.71
N ALA A 311 27.08 -8.51 5.95
CA ALA A 311 27.03 -7.09 6.26
C ALA A 311 28.12 -6.29 5.53
N SER A 312 29.31 -6.86 5.31
CA SER A 312 30.44 -6.17 4.69
C SER A 312 30.18 -5.87 3.22
N MET A 313 29.66 -6.85 2.49
CA MET A 313 29.32 -6.74 1.08
C MET A 313 27.89 -6.19 0.84
N SER A 314 27.08 -6.13 1.90
CA SER A 314 25.64 -5.81 1.82
C SER A 314 24.92 -6.72 0.82
N GLU A 315 25.22 -8.01 0.89
CA GLU A 315 24.72 -9.05 -0.03
C GLU A 315 24.12 -10.22 0.72
N PHE A 316 23.18 -10.88 0.06
CA PHE A 316 22.61 -12.13 0.53
C PHE A 316 23.28 -13.30 -0.18
N TYR A 317 23.53 -14.35 0.59
CA TYR A 317 24.05 -15.62 0.14
C TYR A 317 23.10 -16.73 0.58
N PHE A 318 23.13 -17.83 -0.16
CA PHE A 318 22.41 -19.04 0.16
C PHE A 318 23.40 -20.10 0.62
N GLU A 319 23.30 -20.49 1.87
CA GLU A 319 24.06 -21.58 2.46
C GLU A 319 23.28 -22.87 2.24
N VAL A 320 23.78 -23.74 1.37
CA VAL A 320 23.16 -25.04 1.07
C VAL A 320 23.46 -26.02 2.19
N ASP A 321 24.72 -26.06 2.61
CA ASP A 321 25.24 -26.89 3.68
C ASP A 321 26.49 -26.21 4.27
N GLU A 322 27.01 -26.73 5.38
CA GLU A 322 28.23 -26.24 6.00
C GLU A 322 29.39 -26.21 4.98
N GLY A 323 29.90 -25.00 4.71
CA GLY A 323 31.00 -24.77 3.76
C GLY A 323 30.58 -24.59 2.29
N LEU A 324 29.30 -24.77 1.93
CA LEU A 324 28.79 -24.49 0.57
C LEU A 324 27.84 -23.28 0.57
N THR A 325 28.40 -22.11 0.26
CA THR A 325 27.64 -20.87 0.10
C THR A 325 27.61 -20.42 -1.37
N LEU A 326 26.42 -20.13 -1.86
CA LEU A 326 26.19 -19.65 -3.22
C LEU A 326 25.74 -18.18 -3.20
N PRO A 327 26.21 -17.33 -4.13
CA PRO A 327 25.55 -16.06 -4.41
C PRO A 327 24.09 -16.29 -4.80
N LEU A 328 23.16 -15.43 -4.37
CA LEU A 328 21.74 -15.61 -4.67
C LEU A 328 21.45 -15.82 -6.16
N ILE A 329 22.12 -15.07 -7.04
CA ILE A 329 21.93 -15.15 -8.50
C ILE A 329 22.27 -16.53 -9.10
N ARG A 330 22.99 -17.38 -8.35
CA ARG A 330 23.34 -18.75 -8.74
C ARG A 330 22.42 -19.81 -8.12
N THR A 331 21.36 -19.40 -7.43
CA THR A 331 20.41 -20.31 -6.80
C THR A 331 19.22 -20.65 -7.71
N ALA A 332 18.33 -21.53 -7.26
CA ALA A 332 17.13 -21.89 -8.00
C ALA A 332 16.23 -20.67 -8.26
N SER A 333 15.62 -20.60 -9.44
CA SER A 333 14.76 -19.48 -9.86
C SER A 333 13.63 -19.20 -8.86
N GLY A 334 13.01 -20.23 -8.30
CA GLY A 334 11.97 -20.07 -7.26
C GLY A 334 12.47 -19.35 -6.00
N LEU A 335 13.72 -19.61 -5.58
CA LEU A 335 14.33 -18.91 -4.45
C LEU A 335 14.58 -17.44 -4.79
N LEU A 336 15.15 -17.19 -5.97
CA LEU A 336 15.40 -15.83 -6.47
C LEU A 336 14.14 -14.98 -6.58
N GLU A 337 13.04 -15.59 -7.03
CA GLU A 337 11.74 -14.91 -7.14
C GLU A 337 11.08 -14.68 -5.78
N THR A 338 11.20 -15.63 -4.85
CA THR A 338 10.54 -15.55 -3.54
C THR A 338 11.32 -14.70 -2.53
N PHE A 339 12.65 -14.70 -2.63
CA PHE A 339 13.55 -14.03 -1.68
C PHE A 339 13.16 -12.57 -1.40
N PRO A 340 12.92 -11.72 -2.43
CA PRO A 340 12.56 -10.33 -2.19
C PRO A 340 11.24 -10.17 -1.44
N ILE A 341 10.26 -11.04 -1.73
CA ILE A 341 8.97 -11.04 -1.04
C ILE A 341 9.21 -11.28 0.45
N LEU A 342 9.94 -12.32 0.82
CA LEU A 342 10.21 -12.66 2.23
C LEU A 342 10.97 -11.55 2.96
N VAL A 343 11.96 -10.93 2.31
CA VAL A 343 12.72 -9.82 2.90
C VAL A 343 11.82 -8.61 3.15
N ILE A 344 10.98 -8.26 2.18
CA ILE A 344 10.04 -7.14 2.33
C ILE A 344 9.08 -7.43 3.49
N LEU A 345 8.49 -8.62 3.52
CA LEU A 345 7.59 -9.06 4.58
C LEU A 345 8.25 -8.92 5.96
N GLY A 346 9.48 -9.43 6.14
CA GLY A 346 10.19 -9.33 7.41
C GLY A 346 10.51 -7.90 7.87
N LEU A 347 10.58 -6.94 6.94
CA LEU A 347 10.84 -5.53 7.28
C LEU A 347 9.57 -4.73 7.54
N ILE A 348 8.43 -5.21 7.04
CA ILE A 348 7.14 -4.58 7.26
C ILE A 348 6.31 -5.27 8.34
N GLU A 349 6.69 -6.46 8.80
CA GLU A 349 5.98 -7.20 9.85
C GLU A 349 5.89 -6.44 11.19
N LYS A 350 6.72 -5.42 11.42
CA LYS A 350 6.61 -4.52 12.59
C LYS A 350 6.03 -3.15 12.24
N ARG A 351 5.63 -2.95 10.98
CA ARG A 351 5.01 -1.72 10.48
C ARG A 351 3.50 -1.91 10.40
N ARG A 352 2.79 -0.80 10.55
CA ARG A 352 1.33 -0.74 10.46
C ARG A 352 0.95 0.00 9.18
N ASN A 353 -0.24 -0.32 8.66
CA ASN A 353 -0.86 0.39 7.55
C ASN A 353 -0.04 0.35 6.26
N MET A 354 0.52 -0.82 5.97
CA MET A 354 1.26 -1.08 4.73
C MET A 354 0.31 -1.71 3.71
N LEU A 355 0.46 -1.33 2.45
CA LEU A 355 -0.18 -1.99 1.33
C LEU A 355 0.91 -2.66 0.48
N VAL A 356 0.88 -3.98 0.36
CA VAL A 356 1.80 -4.73 -0.48
C VAL A 356 1.06 -5.14 -1.73
N ILE A 357 1.55 -4.72 -2.89
CA ILE A 357 1.03 -5.07 -4.20
C ILE A 357 2.05 -6.01 -4.85
N ILE A 358 1.65 -7.24 -5.20
CA ILE A 358 2.55 -8.29 -5.66
C ILE A 358 2.06 -8.89 -6.97
N GLU A 359 2.89 -8.89 -8.00
CA GLU A 359 2.58 -9.59 -9.25
C GLU A 359 3.13 -11.01 -9.22
N GLU A 360 2.26 -12.00 -9.48
CA GLU A 360 2.63 -13.41 -9.67
C GLU A 360 3.60 -13.92 -8.58
N PRO A 361 3.23 -13.85 -7.29
CA PRO A 361 4.07 -14.35 -6.19
C PRO A 361 4.41 -15.85 -6.32
N GLU A 362 3.63 -16.61 -7.09
CA GLU A 362 3.81 -18.03 -7.36
C GLU A 362 4.90 -18.36 -8.40
N ALA A 363 5.41 -17.37 -9.13
CA ALA A 363 6.26 -17.61 -10.29
C ALA A 363 7.46 -18.50 -9.92
N HIS A 364 7.67 -19.57 -10.70
CA HIS A 364 8.72 -20.57 -10.50
C HIS A 364 8.67 -21.35 -9.16
N LEU A 365 7.58 -21.27 -8.39
CA LEU A 365 7.41 -22.05 -7.16
C LEU A 365 6.68 -23.37 -7.40
N HIS A 366 7.11 -24.42 -6.69
CA HIS A 366 6.35 -25.67 -6.61
C HIS A 366 5.05 -25.46 -5.79
N PRO A 367 3.95 -26.19 -6.07
CA PRO A 367 2.69 -26.07 -5.34
C PRO A 367 2.77 -25.97 -3.82
N GLY A 368 3.57 -26.82 -3.17
CA GLY A 368 3.75 -26.79 -1.72
C GLY A 368 4.33 -25.46 -1.19
N ALA A 369 5.26 -24.86 -1.94
CA ALA A 369 5.84 -23.56 -1.62
C ALA A 369 4.82 -22.42 -1.79
N GLN A 370 3.94 -22.53 -2.80
CA GLN A 370 2.86 -21.57 -3.02
C GLN A 370 1.86 -21.55 -1.85
N ILE A 371 1.46 -22.73 -1.36
CA ILE A 371 0.57 -22.87 -0.20
C ILE A 371 1.21 -22.26 1.05
N ASP A 372 2.46 -22.62 1.34
CA ASP A 372 3.16 -22.10 2.51
C ASP A 372 3.43 -20.59 2.42
N LEU A 373 3.61 -20.03 1.20
CA LEU A 373 3.73 -18.59 1.01
C LEU A 373 2.41 -17.86 1.34
N LEU A 374 1.26 -18.42 0.96
CA LEU A 374 -0.03 -17.84 1.35
C LEU A 374 -0.25 -17.94 2.87
N ARG A 375 0.14 -19.06 3.50
CA ARG A 375 0.15 -19.18 4.96
C ARG A 375 1.00 -18.07 5.60
N ILE A 376 2.17 -17.75 5.01
CA ILE A 376 2.98 -16.60 5.41
C ILE A 376 2.19 -15.29 5.36
N PHE A 377 1.57 -14.99 4.23
CA PHE A 377 0.73 -13.81 4.07
C PHE A 377 -0.38 -13.74 5.13
N SER A 378 -1.06 -14.86 5.40
CA SER A 378 -2.11 -14.95 6.41
C SER A 378 -1.63 -14.55 7.82
N GLY A 379 -0.52 -15.13 8.28
CA GLY A 379 0.00 -14.78 9.61
C GLY A 379 0.33 -13.30 9.74
N ILE A 380 0.88 -12.70 8.68
CA ILE A 380 1.29 -11.29 8.70
C ILE A 380 0.08 -10.34 8.76
N ILE A 381 -1.02 -10.64 8.06
CA ILE A 381 -2.23 -9.81 8.07
C ILE A 381 -3.02 -9.91 9.38
N LYS A 382 -2.83 -10.98 10.15
CA LYS A 382 -3.43 -11.14 11.49
C LYS A 382 -2.68 -10.32 12.53
N ASP A 383 -1.36 -10.40 12.49
CA ASP A 383 -0.50 -9.71 13.45
C ASP A 383 -0.44 -8.19 13.20
N ASN A 384 -0.70 -7.77 11.95
CA ASN A 384 -0.53 -6.40 11.51
C ASN A 384 -1.63 -6.00 10.52
N ASN A 385 -2.13 -4.75 10.57
CA ASN A 385 -3.01 -4.23 9.52
C ASN A 385 -2.19 -3.93 8.25
N ILE A 386 -1.72 -4.99 7.63
CA ILE A 386 -1.06 -5.03 6.34
C ILE A 386 -2.12 -5.54 5.38
N LYS A 387 -2.24 -4.84 4.26
CA LYS A 387 -3.10 -5.25 3.16
C LYS A 387 -2.23 -5.82 2.07
N ILE A 388 -2.62 -6.96 1.51
CA ILE A 388 -1.92 -7.59 0.40
C ILE A 388 -2.88 -7.63 -0.79
N ILE A 389 -2.43 -7.11 -1.92
CA ILE A 389 -3.08 -7.22 -3.22
C ILE A 389 -2.13 -7.99 -4.12
N MET A 390 -2.59 -9.08 -4.72
CA MET A 390 -1.76 -9.91 -5.58
C MET A 390 -2.48 -10.30 -6.86
N SER A 391 -1.73 -10.47 -7.94
CA SER A 391 -2.23 -11.14 -9.13
C SER A 391 -1.74 -12.56 -9.16
N THR A 392 -2.59 -13.50 -9.54
CA THR A 392 -2.20 -14.91 -9.65
C THR A 392 -2.92 -15.61 -10.80
N HIS A 393 -2.26 -16.64 -11.30
CA HIS A 393 -2.77 -17.65 -12.22
C HIS A 393 -2.79 -19.04 -11.57
N SER A 394 -2.51 -19.12 -10.27
CA SER A 394 -2.34 -20.39 -9.58
C SER A 394 -3.60 -20.88 -8.87
N ASP A 395 -4.04 -22.06 -9.29
CA ASP A 395 -5.05 -22.85 -8.58
C ASP A 395 -4.63 -23.16 -7.13
N TRP A 396 -3.33 -23.27 -6.86
CA TRP A 396 -2.83 -23.58 -5.53
C TRP A 396 -2.97 -22.41 -4.56
N PHE A 397 -2.96 -21.18 -5.05
CA PHE A 397 -3.26 -20.00 -4.22
C PHE A 397 -4.72 -20.00 -3.80
N ILE A 398 -5.64 -20.39 -4.69
CA ILE A 398 -7.06 -20.48 -4.38
C ILE A 398 -7.32 -21.63 -3.40
N LYS A 399 -6.77 -22.82 -3.66
CA LYS A 399 -6.86 -23.96 -2.72
C LYS A 399 -6.29 -23.63 -1.35
N ALA A 400 -5.21 -22.87 -1.28
CA ALA A 400 -4.64 -22.44 -0.01
C ALA A 400 -5.56 -21.44 0.71
N ILE A 401 -6.28 -20.57 0.00
CA ILE A 401 -7.34 -19.75 0.63
C ILE A 401 -8.41 -20.64 1.24
N ASP A 402 -8.93 -21.59 0.46
CA ASP A 402 -10.01 -22.47 0.91
C ASP A 402 -9.58 -23.28 2.14
N GLU A 403 -8.32 -23.77 2.16
CA GLU A 403 -7.72 -24.42 3.33
C GLU A 403 -7.70 -23.50 4.56
N LEU A 404 -7.28 -22.23 4.39
CA LEU A 404 -7.19 -21.26 5.47
C LEU A 404 -8.56 -20.84 6.02
N ILE A 405 -9.61 -20.83 5.18
CA ILE A 405 -11.00 -20.62 5.61
C ILE A 405 -11.50 -21.86 6.35
N ALA A 406 -11.32 -23.05 5.78
CA ALA A 406 -11.75 -24.31 6.37
C ALA A 406 -11.08 -24.57 7.74
N ALA A 407 -9.85 -24.09 7.93
CA ALA A 407 -9.12 -24.20 9.19
C ALA A 407 -9.92 -23.64 10.39
N LYS A 408 -10.80 -22.65 10.18
CA LYS A 408 -11.66 -22.07 11.24
C LYS A 408 -12.66 -23.07 11.81
N ARG A 409 -13.05 -24.08 11.03
CA ARG A 409 -14.08 -25.08 11.39
C ARG A 409 -13.52 -26.26 12.19
N VAL A 410 -12.20 -26.35 12.37
CA VAL A 410 -11.54 -27.43 13.11
C VAL A 410 -11.00 -26.97 14.46
N SER A 411 -10.81 -27.90 15.40
CA SER A 411 -10.27 -27.60 16.73
C SER A 411 -8.82 -27.12 16.68
N ASP A 412 -8.40 -26.34 17.68
CA ASP A 412 -7.04 -25.79 17.73
C ASP A 412 -5.95 -26.88 17.78
N ASP A 413 -6.26 -28.06 18.33
CA ASP A 413 -5.35 -29.21 18.31
C ASP A 413 -5.12 -29.74 16.89
N ILE A 414 -6.17 -29.78 16.07
CA ILE A 414 -6.05 -30.14 14.64
C ILE A 414 -5.26 -29.04 13.91
N LYS A 415 -5.58 -27.77 14.15
CA LYS A 415 -4.82 -26.65 13.55
C LYS A 415 -3.33 -26.72 13.89
N LYS A 416 -2.97 -27.00 15.14
CA LYS A 416 -1.57 -27.17 15.57
C LYS A 416 -0.88 -28.29 14.80
N ARG A 417 -1.51 -29.46 14.68
CA ARG A 417 -0.96 -30.61 13.95
C ARG A 417 -0.74 -30.33 12.47
N LEU A 418 -1.60 -29.49 11.86
CA LEU A 418 -1.51 -29.11 10.45
C LEU A 418 -0.65 -27.86 10.21
N GLY A 419 -0.12 -27.22 11.26
CA GLY A 419 0.63 -25.97 11.14
C GLY A 419 -0.24 -24.76 10.75
N LEU A 420 -1.55 -24.84 11.01
CA LEU A 420 -2.56 -23.82 10.68
C LEU A 420 -2.98 -22.96 11.87
N HIS A 421 -2.41 -23.20 13.06
CA HIS A 421 -2.76 -22.45 14.26
C HIS A 421 -2.41 -20.97 14.10
N GLY A 422 -3.41 -20.09 14.31
CA GLY A 422 -3.21 -18.65 14.33
C GLY A 422 -3.09 -18.04 12.94
N ILE A 423 -3.31 -18.82 11.87
CA ILE A 423 -3.25 -18.35 10.49
C ILE A 423 -4.53 -18.64 9.69
N ASP A 424 -5.60 -19.12 10.32
CA ASP A 424 -6.95 -19.19 9.71
C ASP A 424 -7.41 -17.80 9.23
N ILE A 425 -8.34 -17.72 8.27
CA ILE A 425 -8.83 -16.43 7.74
C ILE A 425 -10.36 -16.44 7.69
N HIS A 426 -10.97 -15.28 7.95
CA HIS A 426 -12.40 -15.07 7.75
C HIS A 426 -12.70 -14.72 6.29
N PRO A 427 -13.79 -15.22 5.67
CA PRO A 427 -14.15 -14.89 4.29
C PRO A 427 -14.21 -13.38 4.01
N GLU A 428 -14.65 -12.58 4.99
CA GLU A 428 -14.71 -11.12 4.91
C GLU A 428 -13.34 -10.44 4.74
N ASP A 429 -12.25 -11.09 5.17
CA ASP A 429 -10.87 -10.61 5.05
C ASP A 429 -10.30 -10.85 3.64
N ILE A 430 -11.01 -11.59 2.79
CA ILE A 430 -10.56 -12.00 1.46
C ILE A 430 -11.44 -11.38 0.37
N ARG A 431 -10.82 -10.96 -0.72
CA ARG A 431 -11.52 -10.52 -1.94
C ARG A 431 -10.87 -11.17 -3.14
N VAL A 432 -11.68 -11.77 -4.00
CA VAL A 432 -11.22 -12.35 -5.26
C VAL A 432 -11.90 -11.59 -6.40
N PHE A 433 -11.10 -11.12 -7.35
CA PHE A 433 -11.55 -10.38 -8.52
C PHE A 433 -11.09 -11.11 -9.78
N LEU A 434 -12.00 -11.31 -10.70
CA LEU A 434 -11.75 -11.97 -11.97
C LEU A 434 -11.93 -10.98 -13.13
N TYR A 435 -10.90 -10.84 -13.94
CA TYR A 435 -10.88 -10.01 -15.13
C TYR A 435 -11.29 -10.83 -16.34
N ASN A 436 -12.56 -10.70 -16.73
CA ASN A 436 -13.14 -11.45 -17.85
C ASN A 436 -13.25 -10.61 -19.11
N TYR A 437 -12.97 -11.24 -20.24
CA TYR A 437 -13.10 -10.58 -21.53
C TYR A 437 -14.57 -10.49 -21.95
N ASN A 438 -15.07 -9.27 -22.06
CA ASN A 438 -16.36 -8.96 -22.64
C ASN A 438 -16.20 -8.77 -24.16
N LYS A 439 -16.79 -9.69 -24.94
CA LYS A 439 -16.76 -9.63 -26.41
C LYS A 439 -17.49 -8.40 -26.98
N GLY A 440 -18.59 -7.98 -26.35
CA GLY A 440 -19.40 -6.84 -26.81
C GLY A 440 -18.63 -5.52 -26.70
N GLU A 441 -17.95 -5.30 -25.58
CA GLU A 441 -17.14 -4.10 -25.35
C GLU A 441 -15.69 -4.25 -25.83
N ARG A 442 -15.32 -5.44 -26.30
CA ARG A 442 -13.98 -5.84 -26.77
C ARG A 442 -12.86 -5.64 -25.74
N GLY A 443 -13.13 -5.83 -24.46
CA GLY A 443 -12.17 -5.54 -23.38
C GLY A 443 -12.49 -6.28 -22.09
N TYR A 444 -11.71 -6.02 -21.05
CA TYR A 444 -11.85 -6.75 -19.78
C TYR A 444 -12.68 -5.98 -18.75
N ILE A 445 -13.55 -6.69 -18.05
CA ILE A 445 -14.32 -6.18 -16.92
C ILE A 445 -13.90 -6.96 -15.67
N ALA A 446 -13.56 -6.25 -14.60
CA ALA A 446 -13.29 -6.88 -13.31
C ALA A 446 -14.61 -7.18 -12.58
N ARG A 447 -14.84 -8.46 -12.28
CA ARG A 447 -15.98 -8.93 -11.49
C ARG A 447 -15.50 -9.48 -10.17
N LYS A 448 -16.22 -9.20 -9.10
CA LYS A 448 -15.96 -9.81 -7.80
C LYS A 448 -16.50 -11.23 -7.78
N ILE A 449 -15.71 -12.17 -7.29
CA ILE A 449 -16.13 -13.54 -7.00
C ILE A 449 -16.52 -13.60 -5.52
N GLU A 450 -17.60 -14.34 -5.25
CA GLU A 450 -18.07 -14.58 -3.89
C GLU A 450 -17.13 -15.54 -3.16
N VAL A 451 -16.84 -15.19 -1.91
CA VAL A 451 -16.04 -16.00 -0.98
C VAL A 451 -16.87 -16.13 0.29
N ASP A 452 -17.20 -17.36 0.63
CA ASP A 452 -18.01 -17.69 1.79
C ASP A 452 -17.24 -18.64 2.74
N GLU A 453 -17.93 -19.22 3.71
CA GLU A 453 -17.31 -20.13 4.67
C GLU A 453 -16.88 -21.48 4.04
N GLU A 454 -17.37 -21.84 2.86
CA GLU A 454 -16.94 -23.02 2.09
C GLU A 454 -15.71 -22.74 1.22
N GLY A 455 -15.46 -21.47 0.89
CA GLY A 455 -14.28 -21.03 0.17
C GLY A 455 -14.63 -20.11 -0.99
N VAL A 456 -13.80 -20.13 -2.03
CA VAL A 456 -14.08 -19.44 -3.30
C VAL A 456 -15.06 -20.29 -4.12
N SER A 457 -16.16 -19.69 -4.60
CA SER A 457 -17.20 -20.37 -5.39
C SER A 457 -16.63 -21.29 -6.49
N GLU A 458 -16.89 -22.60 -6.39
CA GLU A 458 -16.40 -23.61 -7.35
C GLU A 458 -16.92 -23.39 -8.78
N THR A 459 -18.13 -22.83 -8.92
CA THR A 459 -18.72 -22.55 -10.24
C THR A 459 -17.99 -21.41 -10.94
N ASP A 460 -17.61 -20.38 -10.20
CA ASP A 460 -16.82 -19.26 -10.72
C ASP A 460 -15.36 -19.67 -10.92
N PHE A 461 -14.82 -20.54 -10.05
CA PHE A 461 -13.49 -21.12 -10.22
C PHE A 461 -13.40 -22.05 -11.44
N SER A 462 -14.43 -22.86 -11.70
CA SER A 462 -14.52 -23.67 -12.92
C SER A 462 -14.58 -22.80 -14.17
N ARG A 463 -15.27 -21.65 -14.12
CA ARG A 463 -15.23 -20.66 -15.21
C ARG A 463 -13.84 -20.04 -15.38
N ILE A 464 -13.13 -19.73 -14.29
CA ILE A 464 -11.72 -19.29 -14.33
C ILE A 464 -10.87 -20.33 -15.06
N ASN A 465 -10.95 -21.59 -14.65
CA ASN A 465 -10.18 -22.67 -15.25
C ASN A 465 -10.58 -22.94 -16.70
N ASN A 466 -11.86 -22.87 -17.03
CA ASN A 466 -12.31 -23.02 -18.41
C ASN A 466 -11.78 -21.88 -19.28
N GLU A 467 -11.80 -20.63 -18.81
CA GLU A 467 -11.21 -19.53 -19.56
C GLU A 467 -9.67 -19.63 -19.65
N LEU A 468 -8.98 -20.12 -18.62
CA LEU A 468 -7.51 -20.26 -18.63
C LEU A 468 -7.02 -21.47 -19.44
N TYR A 469 -7.75 -22.58 -19.44
CA TYR A 469 -7.40 -23.85 -20.07
C TYR A 469 -8.21 -24.18 -21.33
N ASP A 470 -8.99 -23.22 -21.84
CA ASP A 470 -9.94 -23.10 -22.99
C ASP A 470 -10.06 -24.27 -23.99
N ARG A 471 -9.01 -25.04 -24.26
CA ARG A 471 -9.03 -26.13 -25.23
C ARG A 471 -9.39 -27.50 -24.63
N TYR A 472 -8.92 -27.83 -23.44
CA TYR A 472 -9.07 -29.19 -22.90
C TYR A 472 -10.49 -29.46 -22.39
N VAL A 473 -11.06 -28.54 -21.62
CA VAL A 473 -12.43 -28.71 -21.08
C VAL A 473 -13.48 -28.59 -22.18
N TYR A 474 -13.28 -27.71 -23.16
CA TYR A 474 -14.13 -27.64 -24.35
C TYR A 474 -14.15 -28.99 -25.09
N LEU A 475 -13.00 -29.63 -25.31
CA LEU A 475 -12.93 -30.95 -25.94
C LEU A 475 -13.64 -32.06 -25.14
N LEU A 476 -13.68 -31.95 -23.81
CA LEU A 476 -14.42 -32.90 -22.96
C LEU A 476 -15.93 -32.66 -22.98
N SER A 477 -16.38 -31.43 -23.23
CA SER A 477 -17.80 -31.04 -23.24
C SER A 477 -18.57 -31.41 -24.51
N ILE A 478 -17.88 -31.88 -25.56
CA ILE A 478 -18.48 -32.28 -26.85
C ILE A 478 -18.77 -33.81 -26.88
N LYS A 479 -18.97 -34.43 -25.71
CA LYS A 479 -19.36 -35.84 -25.61
C LYS A 479 -20.84 -36.01 -25.34
#